data_AF-A0A9D7KEG7-F1
#
_entry.id   AF-A0A9D7KEG7-F1
#
_cell.length_a   1.000
_cell.length_b   1.000
_cell.length_c   1.000
_cell.angle_alpha   90.00
_cell.angle_beta   90.00
_cell.angle_gamma   90.00
#
_symmetry.space_group_name_H-M   'P 1'
#
loop_
_entity.id
_entity.type
_entity.pdbx_description
1 polymer ?
#
loop_
_entity_poly.entity_id
_entity_poly.type
_entity_poly.pdbx_seq_one_letter_code
_entity_poly.pdbx_strand_id
1 'polypeptide(L)'
;MSEEMQLNIIEEKLTSHTILDDPATIEGIKNLIEKTAPLVQAGRFNNIIDLLSIISDNIQFLDEAALEKTTKVGEEVLALGWTVGNAVRMANAQTEALEKPPGLFQLISSLNDPDVRRSLYFFIGTMRIIGRQMKND
;
A
#
# COMPACT_ATOMS: atom_id res chain seq x y z
N MET A 1 -9.40 -28.40 -47.16
CA MET A 1 -9.58 -27.08 -46.51
C MET A 1 -8.20 -26.53 -46.24
N SER A 2 -7.76 -25.61 -47.11
CA SER A 2 -6.37 -25.11 -47.20
C SER A 2 -5.97 -24.31 -45.95
N GLU A 3 -4.71 -24.40 -45.54
CA GLU A 3 -4.10 -23.64 -44.44
C GLU A 3 -4.28 -22.12 -44.58
N GLU A 4 -4.46 -21.64 -45.82
CA GLU A 4 -4.78 -20.24 -46.14
C GLU A 4 -6.12 -19.78 -45.56
N MET A 5 -7.10 -20.68 -45.41
CA MET A 5 -8.39 -20.36 -44.81
C MET A 5 -8.29 -20.24 -43.28
N GLN A 6 -7.34 -20.94 -42.65
CA GLN A 6 -7.09 -20.83 -41.21
C GLN A 6 -6.32 -19.56 -40.87
N LEU A 7 -5.38 -19.14 -41.72
CA LEU A 7 -4.65 -17.88 -41.55
C LEU A 7 -5.57 -16.67 -41.69
N ASN A 8 -6.50 -16.67 -42.65
CA ASN A 8 -7.49 -15.59 -42.79
C ASN A 8 -8.45 -15.51 -41.61
N ILE A 9 -8.89 -16.64 -41.05
CA ILE A 9 -9.74 -16.66 -39.86
C ILE A 9 -8.98 -16.13 -38.63
N ILE A 10 -7.67 -16.38 -38.52
CA ILE A 10 -6.83 -15.87 -37.42
C ILE A 10 -6.57 -14.37 -37.59
N GLU A 11 -6.31 -13.87 -38.81
CA GLU A 11 -6.21 -12.43 -39.09
C GLU A 11 -7.54 -11.70 -38.82
N GLU A 12 -8.66 -12.30 -39.22
CA GLU A 12 -10.01 -11.76 -38.97
C GLU A 12 -10.32 -11.77 -37.46
N LYS A 13 -9.92 -12.81 -36.71
CA LYS A 13 -10.08 -12.84 -35.24
C LYS A 13 -9.14 -11.87 -34.50
N LEU A 14 -7.97 -11.55 -35.06
CA LEU A 14 -7.06 -10.54 -34.50
C LEU A 14 -7.58 -9.11 -34.70
N THR A 15 -8.29 -8.86 -35.80
CA THR A 15 -8.90 -7.57 -36.14
C THR A 15 -10.28 -7.35 -35.50
N SER A 16 -10.87 -8.39 -34.90
CA SER A 16 -12.21 -8.35 -34.29
C SER A 16 -12.24 -8.06 -32.78
N HIS A 17 -11.09 -7.83 -32.14
CA HIS A 17 -11.00 -7.50 -30.71
C HIS A 17 -10.41 -6.12 -30.48
N THR A 18 -10.90 -5.14 -31.24
CA THR A 18 -10.46 -3.76 -31.11
C THR A 18 -11.25 -3.06 -29.99
N ILE A 19 -10.85 -3.34 -28.75
CA ILE A 19 -11.10 -2.44 -27.60
C ILE A 19 -10.48 -1.04 -27.87
N LEU A 20 -9.65 -0.93 -28.91
CA LEU A 20 -8.93 0.27 -29.33
C LEU A 20 -9.60 1.06 -30.47
N ASP A 21 -10.83 0.72 -30.91
CA ASP A 21 -11.54 1.48 -31.96
C ASP A 21 -12.40 2.62 -31.40
N ASP A 22 -12.69 2.57 -30.10
CA ASP A 22 -13.40 3.65 -29.41
C ASP A 22 -12.42 4.77 -29.04
N PRO A 23 -12.56 5.99 -29.61
CA PRO A 23 -11.66 7.10 -29.34
C PRO A 23 -11.62 7.49 -27.85
N ALA A 24 -12.71 7.29 -27.11
CA ALA A 24 -12.74 7.53 -25.66
C ALA A 24 -11.89 6.50 -24.89
N THR A 25 -11.87 5.24 -25.34
CA THR A 25 -11.01 4.20 -24.77
C THR A 25 -9.53 4.46 -25.06
N ILE A 26 -9.18 4.92 -26.28
CA ILE A 26 -7.80 5.33 -26.61
C ILE A 26 -7.36 6.50 -25.73
N GLU A 27 -8.21 7.51 -25.55
CA GLU A 27 -7.92 8.66 -24.70
C GLU A 27 -7.75 8.26 -23.23
N GLY A 28 -8.61 7.37 -22.73
CA GLY A 28 -8.50 6.80 -21.38
C GLY A 28 -7.20 6.04 -21.17
N ILE A 29 -6.81 5.18 -22.13
CA ILE A 29 -5.54 4.43 -22.07
C ILE A 29 -4.35 5.39 -22.14
N LYS A 30 -4.38 6.40 -23.00
CA LYS A 30 -3.33 7.43 -23.09
C LYS A 30 -3.18 8.16 -21.75
N ASN A 31 -4.29 8.55 -21.13
CA ASN A 31 -4.29 9.22 -19.84
C ASN A 31 -3.68 8.34 -18.72
N LEU A 32 -4.02 7.04 -18.72
CA LEU A 32 -3.44 6.08 -17.79
C LEU A 32 -1.94 5.92 -18.01
N ILE A 33 -1.49 5.77 -19.26
CA ILE A 33 -0.08 5.66 -19.62
C ILE A 33 0.70 6.92 -19.18
N GLU A 34 0.15 8.11 -19.39
CA GLU A 34 0.77 9.37 -18.94
C GLU A 34 0.92 9.43 -17.41
N LYS A 35 -0.08 8.94 -16.67
CA LYS A 35 -0.04 8.89 -15.20
C LYS A 35 0.91 7.81 -14.65
N THR A 36 1.03 6.67 -15.33
CA THR A 36 1.90 5.57 -14.90
C THR A 36 3.33 5.69 -15.43
N ALA A 37 3.56 6.48 -16.49
CA ALA A 37 4.88 6.74 -17.07
C ALA A 37 5.99 7.02 -16.04
N PRO A 38 5.82 7.92 -15.05
CA PRO A 38 6.86 8.16 -14.05
C PRO A 38 7.16 6.93 -13.18
N LEU A 39 6.17 6.09 -12.89
CA LEU A 39 6.33 4.86 -12.09
C LEU A 39 7.00 3.75 -12.90
N VAL A 40 6.69 3.66 -14.19
CA VAL A 40 7.31 2.74 -15.15
C VAL A 40 8.78 3.12 -15.37
N GLN A 41 9.05 4.41 -15.61
CA GLN A 41 10.41 4.92 -15.79
C GLN A 41 11.28 4.77 -14.54
N ALA A 42 10.68 4.90 -13.35
CA ALA A 42 11.37 4.65 -12.09
C ALA A 42 11.58 3.16 -11.77
N GLY A 43 11.10 2.23 -12.61
CA GLY A 43 11.18 0.78 -12.38
C GLY A 43 10.33 0.27 -11.22
N ARG A 44 9.43 1.09 -10.68
CA ARG A 44 8.61 0.77 -9.48
C ARG A 44 7.22 0.27 -9.82
N PHE A 45 6.81 0.39 -11.08
CA PHE A 45 5.50 -0.05 -11.54
C PHE A 45 5.29 -1.55 -11.30
N ASN A 46 6.32 -2.37 -11.51
CA ASN A 46 6.25 -3.82 -11.26
C ASN A 46 5.90 -4.11 -9.79
N ASN A 47 6.48 -3.40 -8.83
CA ASN A 47 6.16 -3.59 -7.40
C ASN A 47 4.69 -3.27 -7.09
N ILE A 48 4.09 -2.31 -7.79
CA ILE A 48 2.67 -1.99 -7.64
C ILE A 48 1.82 -3.12 -8.22
N ILE A 49 2.18 -3.65 -9.39
CA ILE A 49 1.51 -4.80 -10.00
C ILE A 49 1.63 -6.04 -9.12
N ASP A 50 2.80 -6.29 -8.52
CA ASP A 50 3.02 -7.42 -7.60
C ASP A 50 2.16 -7.28 -6.34
N LEU A 51 2.07 -6.08 -5.76
CA LEU A 51 1.19 -5.80 -4.62
C LEU A 51 -0.28 -6.00 -4.97
N LEU A 52 -0.71 -5.51 -6.14
CA LEU A 52 -2.08 -5.69 -6.63
C LEU A 52 -2.39 -7.16 -6.91
N SER A 53 -1.41 -7.93 -7.39
CA SER A 53 -1.55 -9.38 -7.62
C SER A 53 -1.76 -10.12 -6.30
N ILE A 54 -0.94 -9.84 -5.28
CA ILE A 54 -1.12 -10.41 -3.94
C ILE A 54 -2.52 -10.09 -3.39
N ILE A 55 -2.96 -8.83 -3.53
CA ILE A 55 -4.29 -8.41 -3.06
C ILE A 55 -5.39 -9.15 -3.85
N SER A 56 -5.25 -9.23 -5.18
CA SER A 56 -6.21 -9.90 -6.07
C SER A 56 -6.34 -11.40 -5.77
N ASP A 57 -5.23 -12.09 -5.53
CA ASP A 57 -5.20 -13.51 -5.16
C ASP A 57 -5.94 -13.76 -3.84
N ASN A 58 -5.90 -12.80 -2.91
CA ASN A 58 -6.64 -12.87 -1.66
C ASN A 58 -8.13 -12.61 -1.86
N ILE A 59 -8.52 -11.61 -2.67
CA ILE A 59 -9.94 -11.24 -2.92
C ILE A 59 -10.77 -12.42 -3.44
N GLN A 60 -10.17 -13.31 -4.22
CA GLN A 60 -10.86 -14.49 -4.78
C GLN A 60 -11.38 -15.48 -3.71
N PHE A 61 -10.89 -15.41 -2.48
CA PHE A 61 -11.31 -16.26 -1.35
C PHE A 61 -12.20 -15.54 -0.33
N LEU A 62 -12.45 -14.25 -0.49
CA LEU A 62 -13.29 -13.49 0.43
C LEU A 62 -14.76 -13.63 0.03
N ASP A 63 -15.53 -14.36 0.85
CA ASP A 63 -16.99 -14.24 0.86
C ASP A 63 -17.41 -12.85 1.37
N GLU A 64 -18.67 -12.44 1.15
CA GLU A 64 -19.17 -11.08 1.42
C GLU A 64 -18.95 -10.65 2.88
N ALA A 65 -19.13 -11.58 3.84
CA ALA A 65 -18.84 -11.34 5.25
C ALA A 65 -17.33 -11.18 5.57
N ALA A 66 -16.46 -11.85 4.80
CA ALA A 66 -15.02 -11.69 4.93
C ALA A 66 -14.55 -10.37 4.31
N LEU A 67 -15.19 -9.91 3.23
CA LEU A 67 -14.95 -8.61 2.59
C LEU A 67 -15.27 -7.45 3.54
N GLU A 68 -16.42 -7.49 4.22
CA GLU A 68 -16.79 -6.45 5.20
C GLU A 68 -15.76 -6.36 6.34
N LYS A 69 -15.38 -7.51 6.90
CA LYS A 69 -14.38 -7.56 8.00
C LYS A 69 -13.01 -7.08 7.53
N THR A 70 -12.60 -7.45 6.33
CA THR A 70 -11.29 -7.05 5.77
C THR A 70 -11.27 -5.57 5.44
N THR A 71 -12.37 -5.03 4.93
CA THR A 71 -12.52 -3.59 4.69
C THR A 71 -12.42 -2.83 6.01
N LYS A 72 -13.13 -3.27 7.04
CA LYS A 72 -13.07 -2.65 8.36
C LYS A 72 -11.66 -2.68 8.98
N VAL A 73 -10.98 -3.84 8.92
CA VAL A 73 -9.58 -3.94 9.37
C VAL A 73 -8.66 -3.07 8.51
N GLY A 74 -8.91 -2.98 7.21
CA GLY A 74 -8.19 -2.11 6.29
C GLY A 74 -8.35 -0.63 6.63
N GLU A 75 -9.58 -0.19 6.92
CA GLU A 75 -9.87 1.17 7.40
C GLU A 75 -9.15 1.48 8.71
N GLU A 76 -9.18 0.56 9.67
CA GLU A 76 -8.49 0.71 10.95
C GLU A 76 -6.96 0.82 10.75
N VAL A 77 -6.37 -0.03 9.90
CA VAL A 77 -4.93 0.01 9.59
C VAL A 77 -4.57 1.31 8.86
N LEU A 78 -5.37 1.76 7.89
CA LEU A 78 -5.16 3.01 7.18
C LEU A 78 -5.27 4.23 8.13
N ALA A 79 -6.25 4.22 9.04
CA ALA A 79 -6.41 5.28 10.04
C ALA A 79 -5.23 5.34 11.03
N LEU A 80 -4.74 4.17 11.48
CA LEU A 80 -3.53 4.08 12.29
C LEU A 80 -2.30 4.56 11.50
N GLY A 81 -2.16 4.12 10.25
CA GLY A 81 -1.07 4.51 9.36
C GLY A 81 -1.03 6.03 9.10
N TRP A 82 -2.19 6.65 8.89
CA TRP A 82 -2.32 8.10 8.75
C TRP A 82 -1.87 8.83 10.02
N THR A 83 -2.29 8.35 11.19
CA THR A 83 -1.95 8.94 12.49
C THR A 83 -0.45 8.86 12.76
N VAL A 84 0.16 7.69 12.55
CA VAL A 84 1.60 7.47 12.68
C VAL A 84 2.36 8.32 11.66
N GLY A 85 1.92 8.36 10.40
CA GLY A 85 2.55 9.15 9.35
C GLY A 85 2.56 10.65 9.66
N ASN A 86 1.47 11.18 10.21
CA ASN A 86 1.41 12.58 10.67
C ASN A 86 2.34 12.81 11.88
N ALA A 87 2.38 11.90 12.84
CA ALA A 87 3.29 11.99 13.98
C ALA A 87 4.76 12.00 13.54
N VAL A 88 5.14 11.15 12.57
CA VAL A 88 6.48 11.13 11.96
C VAL A 88 6.77 12.45 11.25
N ARG A 89 5.82 12.97 10.46
CA ARG A 89 6.00 14.26 9.77
C ARG A 89 6.23 15.40 10.77
N MET A 90 5.48 15.41 11.87
CA MET A 90 5.64 16.40 12.94
C MET A 90 6.97 16.24 13.70
N ALA A 91 7.41 15.00 13.96
CA ALA A 91 8.71 14.73 14.57
C ALA A 91 9.87 15.18 13.65
N ASN A 92 9.78 14.93 12.34
CA ASN A 92 10.76 15.40 11.37
C ASN A 92 10.83 16.94 11.35
N ALA A 93 9.69 17.62 11.25
CA ALA A 93 9.64 19.08 11.27
C ALA A 93 10.26 19.67 12.55
N GLN A 94 10.01 19.05 13.71
CA GLN A 94 10.62 19.47 14.98
C GLN A 94 12.13 19.20 15.01
N THR A 95 12.59 18.12 14.39
CA THR A 95 14.03 17.78 14.34
C THR A 95 14.79 18.70 13.38
N GLU A 96 14.21 19.01 12.23
CA GLU A 96 14.77 19.96 11.25
C GLU A 96 14.83 21.40 11.80
N ALA A 97 13.91 21.75 12.70
CA ALA A 97 13.93 23.04 13.38
C ALA A 97 15.03 23.17 14.45
N LEU A 98 15.74 22.08 14.80
CA LEU A 98 16.86 22.14 15.72
C LEU A 98 18.11 22.68 15.01
N GLU A 99 18.66 23.80 15.50
CA GLU A 99 19.90 24.38 14.95
C GLU A 99 21.12 23.45 15.07
N LYS A 100 21.10 22.53 16.05
CA LYS A 100 22.16 21.53 16.30
C LYS A 100 21.54 20.20 16.72
N PRO A 101 22.16 19.05 16.37
CA PRO A 101 21.67 17.76 16.80
C PRO A 101 21.72 17.63 18.34
N PRO A 102 20.73 16.96 18.96
CA PRO A 102 20.68 16.78 20.40
C PRO A 102 21.86 15.94 20.90
N GLY A 103 22.45 16.33 22.04
CA GLY A 103 23.51 15.56 22.67
C GLY A 103 23.00 14.29 23.37
N LEU A 104 23.91 13.38 23.73
CA LEU A 104 23.58 12.11 24.41
C LEU A 104 22.77 12.30 25.71
N PHE A 105 23.12 13.32 26.51
CA PHE A 105 22.37 13.64 27.73
C PHE A 105 20.95 14.13 27.46
N GLN A 106 20.73 14.89 26.38
CA GLN A 106 19.39 15.36 25.99
C GLN A 106 18.52 14.20 25.47
N LEU A 107 19.12 13.23 24.78
CA LEU A 107 18.43 12.00 24.38
C LEU A 107 18.01 11.15 25.59
N ILE A 108 18.87 11.03 26.60
CA ILE A 108 18.52 10.30 27.83
C ILE A 108 17.46 11.08 28.63
N SER A 109 17.59 12.42 28.70
CA SER A 109 16.63 13.27 29.40
C SER A 109 15.24 13.27 28.75
N SER A 110 15.14 13.10 27.42
CA SER A 110 13.85 13.04 26.74
C SER A 110 13.02 11.81 27.11
N LEU A 111 13.66 10.74 27.59
CA LEU A 111 12.94 9.57 28.15
C LEU A 111 12.15 9.91 29.42
N ASN A 112 12.47 11.01 30.11
CA ASN A 112 11.72 11.47 31.28
C ASN A 112 10.49 12.31 30.91
N ASP A 113 10.32 12.64 29.64
CA ASP A 113 9.12 13.32 29.15
C ASP A 113 7.85 12.51 29.50
N PRO A 114 6.78 13.14 30.03
CA PRO A 114 5.56 12.43 30.38
C PRO A 114 4.94 11.62 29.25
N ASP A 115 4.96 12.13 28.02
CA ASP A 115 4.34 11.49 26.86
C ASP A 115 5.22 10.37 26.30
N VAL A 116 6.55 10.51 26.38
CA VAL A 116 7.49 9.41 26.09
C VAL A 116 7.31 8.26 27.11
N ARG A 117 7.14 8.58 28.40
CA ARG A 117 6.89 7.54 29.42
C ARG A 117 5.53 6.86 29.25
N ARG A 118 4.49 7.61 28.90
CA ARG A 118 3.15 7.04 28.60
C ARG A 118 3.20 6.09 27.42
N SER A 119 3.85 6.48 26.32
CA SER A 119 3.98 5.62 25.14
C SER A 119 4.82 4.38 25.44
N LEU A 120 5.93 4.51 26.17
CA LEU A 120 6.72 3.35 26.62
C LEU A 120 5.90 2.41 27.51
N TYR A 121 5.12 2.95 28.44
CA TYR A 121 4.23 2.16 29.29
C TYR A 121 3.15 1.44 28.47
N PHE A 122 2.59 2.10 27.45
CA PHE A 122 1.68 1.48 26.50
C PHE A 122 2.34 0.29 25.78
N PHE A 123 3.54 0.45 25.22
CA PHE A 123 4.26 -0.64 24.55
C PHE A 123 4.50 -1.83 25.48
N ILE A 124 4.96 -1.58 26.71
CA ILE A 124 5.14 -2.62 27.73
C ILE A 124 3.81 -3.30 28.05
N GLY A 125 2.73 -2.52 28.17
CA GLY A 125 1.38 -3.02 28.39
C GLY A 125 0.88 -3.95 27.29
N THR A 126 1.05 -3.53 26.03
CA THR A 126 0.71 -4.31 24.84
C THR A 126 1.50 -5.62 24.79
N MET A 127 2.81 -5.56 25.01
CA MET A 127 3.67 -6.76 25.04
C MET A 127 3.23 -7.75 26.12
N ARG A 128 2.79 -7.26 27.28
CA ARG A 128 2.23 -8.09 28.35
C ARG A 128 0.92 -8.76 27.95
N ILE A 129 0.06 -8.08 27.18
CA ILE A 129 -1.18 -8.68 26.66
C ILE A 129 -0.84 -9.80 25.68
N ILE A 130 0.01 -9.53 24.70
CA ILE A 130 0.46 -10.52 23.70
C ILE A 130 1.08 -11.74 24.38
N GLY A 131 2.03 -11.52 25.31
CA GLY A 131 2.68 -12.60 26.04
C GLY A 131 1.72 -13.43 26.90
N ARG A 132 0.62 -12.86 27.38
CA ARG A 132 -0.42 -13.62 28.10
C ARG A 132 -1.24 -14.51 27.17
N GLN A 133 -1.54 -14.04 25.96
CA GLN A 133 -2.26 -14.85 24.97
C GLN A 133 -1.42 -16.07 24.56
N MET A 134 -0.11 -15.88 24.34
CA MET A 134 0.83 -16.97 24.02
C MET A 134 0.99 -18.04 25.11
N LYS A 135 0.61 -17.74 26.37
CA LYS A 135 0.65 -18.70 27.48
C LYS A 135 -0.65 -19.50 27.61
N ASN A 136 -1.74 -18.96 27.09
CA ASN A 136 -3.08 -19.54 27.21
C ASN A 136 -3.47 -20.38 25.98
N ASP A 137 -2.58 -20.46 24.99
CA ASP A 137 -2.53 -21.47 23.92
C ASP A 137 -1.46 -22.52 24.26
#